data_AF-A0ABD3FWP0-F1
#
_entry.id   AF-A0ABD3FWP0-F1
#
_cell.length_a   1.000
_cell.length_b   1.000
_cell.length_c   1.000
_cell.angle_alpha   90.00
_cell.angle_beta   90.00
_cell.angle_gamma   90.00
#
_symmetry.space_group_name_H-M   'P 1'
#
loop_
_entity.id
_entity.type
_entity.pdbx_description
1 polymer ?
#
loop_
_entity_poly.entity_id
_entity_poly.type
_entity_poly.pdbx_seq_one_letter_code
_entity_poly.pdbx_strand_id
1 'polypeptide(L)'
;MAQLLSFKLPPSTEMKPTPLINVFVLILAIVTNAQAMTLSLYGGSGEVRTFDVDEVTQRCYNIYKCFGGPNRSATWNSVKSRTNVVFYSHPNCQAHQAVGKGTPDGSLYFSDVNFPQVAKAFMIWESGQYATNGIEDVC
;
A
#
# COMPACT_ATOMS: atom_id res chain seq x y z
N MET A 1 57.56 4.92 -56.43
CA MET A 1 56.11 4.80 -56.66
C MET A 1 55.54 3.81 -55.67
N ALA A 2 54.78 4.27 -54.68
CA ALA A 2 54.08 3.40 -53.73
C ALA A 2 52.62 3.85 -53.69
N GLN A 3 51.70 2.93 -54.00
CA GLN A 3 50.27 3.17 -54.18
C GLN A 3 49.58 2.89 -52.84
N LEU A 4 48.99 3.92 -52.22
CA LEU A 4 48.21 3.80 -50.98
C LEU A 4 46.83 3.22 -51.32
N LEU A 5 46.55 2.01 -50.84
CA LEU A 5 45.24 1.37 -50.91
C LEU A 5 44.30 1.98 -49.86
N SER A 6 43.24 2.66 -50.32
CA SER A 6 42.15 3.12 -49.46
C SER A 6 41.21 1.96 -49.12
N PHE A 7 41.16 1.56 -47.84
CA PHE A 7 40.15 0.65 -47.32
C PHE A 7 38.81 1.39 -47.17
N LYS A 8 37.78 0.91 -47.88
CA LYS A 8 36.40 1.40 -47.76
C LYS A 8 35.66 0.57 -46.71
N LEU A 9 35.28 1.18 -45.59
CA LEU A 9 34.46 0.55 -44.55
C LEU A 9 33.04 0.27 -45.08
N PRO A 10 32.40 -0.87 -44.74
CA PRO A 10 31.02 -1.15 -45.11
C PRO A 10 30.03 -0.26 -44.33
N PRO A 11 28.84 0.02 -44.89
CA PRO A 11 27.84 0.84 -44.23
C PRO A 11 27.26 0.11 -43.00
N SER A 12 27.09 0.86 -41.91
CA SER A 12 26.44 0.41 -40.68
C SER A 12 25.00 0.00 -40.96
N THR A 13 24.67 -1.27 -40.73
CA THR A 13 23.29 -1.76 -40.72
C THR A 13 22.54 -1.17 -39.54
N GLU A 14 21.61 -0.26 -39.82
CA GLU A 14 20.68 0.32 -38.86
C GLU A 14 19.67 -0.76 -38.42
N MET A 15 19.77 -1.21 -37.17
CA MET A 15 18.92 -2.26 -36.61
C MET A 15 17.58 -1.66 -36.17
N LYS A 16 16.52 -1.89 -36.95
CA LYS A 16 15.16 -1.42 -36.66
C LYS A 16 14.56 -2.22 -35.49
N PRO A 17 14.13 -1.58 -34.38
CA PRO A 17 13.55 -2.29 -33.25
C PRO A 17 12.18 -2.90 -33.62
N THR A 18 12.07 -4.21 -33.47
CA THR A 18 10.87 -5.01 -33.79
C THR A 18 9.75 -4.75 -32.78
N PRO A 19 8.49 -4.53 -33.21
CA PRO A 19 7.37 -4.13 -32.34
C PRO A 19 6.97 -5.17 -31.27
N LEU A 20 7.43 -6.42 -31.40
CA LEU A 20 7.17 -7.50 -30.44
C LEU A 20 7.81 -7.26 -29.07
N ILE A 21 8.97 -6.58 -29.03
CA ILE A 21 9.67 -6.30 -27.77
C ILE A 21 8.88 -5.27 -26.92
N ASN A 22 8.24 -4.30 -27.57
CA ASN A 22 7.43 -3.28 -26.88
C ASN A 22 6.17 -3.86 -26.23
N VAL A 23 5.55 -4.87 -26.84
CA VAL A 23 4.35 -5.51 -26.28
C VAL A 23 4.67 -6.29 -25.00
N PHE A 24 5.81 -7.00 -24.95
CA PHE A 24 6.23 -7.76 -23.78
C PHE A 24 6.56 -6.87 -22.56
N VAL A 25 7.20 -5.71 -22.79
CA VAL A 25 7.51 -4.76 -21.70
C VAL A 25 6.24 -4.14 -21.11
N LEU A 26 5.21 -3.89 -21.95
CA LEU A 26 3.90 -3.41 -21.49
C LEU A 26 3.15 -4.46 -20.66
N ILE A 27 3.21 -5.74 -21.02
CA ILE A 27 2.52 -6.81 -20.27
C ILE A 27 3.19 -7.05 -18.91
N LEU A 28 4.53 -7.00 -18.83
CA LEU A 28 5.28 -7.13 -17.57
C LEU A 28 5.03 -5.97 -16.59
N ALA A 29 4.72 -4.77 -17.09
CA ALA A 29 4.38 -3.62 -16.24
C ALA A 29 2.99 -3.72 -15.58
N ILE A 30 2.11 -4.61 -16.06
CA ILE A 30 0.75 -4.81 -15.50
C ILE A 30 0.75 -5.84 -14.36
N VAL A 31 1.88 -6.48 -14.05
CA VAL A 31 2.00 -7.31 -12.84
C VAL A 31 2.09 -6.39 -11.62
N THR A 32 0.97 -5.77 -11.26
CA THR A 32 0.80 -5.05 -10.01
C THR A 32 0.98 -6.07 -8.89
N ASN A 33 1.98 -5.84 -8.04
CA ASN A 33 2.18 -6.63 -6.82
C ASN A 33 0.94 -6.45 -5.94
N ALA A 34 0.02 -7.41 -5.98
CA ALA A 34 -0.98 -7.60 -4.93
C ALA A 34 -0.18 -7.93 -3.67
N GLN A 35 -0.02 -6.92 -2.82
CA GLN A 35 0.68 -7.07 -1.56
C GLN A 35 -0.40 -7.26 -0.49
N ALA A 36 -0.49 -8.48 0.02
CA ALA A 36 -1.34 -8.78 1.16
C ALA A 36 -0.70 -8.20 2.43
N MET A 37 -1.51 -7.58 3.28
CA MET A 37 -1.10 -7.14 4.60
C MET A 37 -2.01 -7.74 5.67
N THR A 38 -1.46 -7.89 6.87
CA THR A 38 -2.23 -8.29 8.05
C THR A 38 -2.23 -7.16 9.04
N LEU A 39 -3.40 -6.77 9.53
CA LEU A 39 -3.60 -5.77 10.57
C LEU A 39 -4.21 -6.43 11.80
N SER A 40 -3.58 -6.30 12.96
CA SER A 40 -4.16 -6.77 14.22
C SER A 40 -4.47 -5.59 15.15
N LEU A 41 -5.67 -5.57 15.70
CA LEU A 41 -6.13 -4.63 16.71
C LEU A 41 -6.25 -5.32 18.06
N TYR A 42 -5.78 -4.65 19.10
CA TYR A 42 -5.72 -5.17 20.47
C TYR A 42 -6.63 -4.35 21.37
N GLY A 43 -7.62 -5.00 21.97
CA GLY A 43 -8.64 -4.42 22.83
C GLY A 43 -8.22 -4.34 24.31
N GLY A 44 -9.06 -3.67 25.09
CA GLY A 44 -8.86 -3.40 26.52
C GLY A 44 -8.76 -4.64 27.41
N SER A 45 -9.49 -5.70 27.05
CA SER A 45 -9.72 -6.94 27.81
C SER A 45 -8.95 -8.15 27.26
N GLY A 46 -7.97 -7.93 26.38
CA GLY A 46 -7.25 -9.00 25.69
C GLY A 46 -7.92 -9.50 24.41
N GLU A 47 -9.00 -8.85 23.96
CA GLU A 47 -9.58 -9.11 22.63
C GLU A 47 -8.55 -8.78 21.54
N VAL A 48 -8.41 -9.66 20.55
CA VAL A 48 -7.60 -9.40 19.36
C VAL A 48 -8.47 -9.63 18.14
N ARG A 49 -8.44 -8.68 17.21
CA ARG A 49 -9.04 -8.83 15.87
C ARG A 49 -7.99 -8.66 14.82
N THR A 50 -7.95 -9.60 13.88
CA THR A 50 -7.00 -9.59 12.78
C THR A 50 -7.78 -9.47 11.47
N PHE A 51 -7.31 -8.57 10.62
CA PHE A 51 -7.86 -8.30 9.29
C PHE A 51 -6.76 -8.59 8.28
N ASP A 52 -7.04 -9.47 7.35
CA ASP A 52 -6.20 -9.72 6.19
C ASP A 52 -6.73 -8.88 5.03
N VAL A 53 -5.85 -8.07 4.46
CA VAL A 53 -6.17 -7.17 3.35
C VAL A 53 -5.35 -7.65 2.15
N ASP A 54 -6.03 -8.29 1.20
CA ASP A 54 -5.41 -8.94 0.04
C ASP A 54 -4.74 -7.96 -0.92
N GLU A 55 -5.22 -6.72 -0.95
CA GLU A 55 -4.70 -5.67 -1.79
C GLU A 55 -4.62 -4.35 -1.02
N VAL A 56 -3.40 -3.85 -0.84
CA VAL A 56 -3.18 -2.51 -0.30
C VAL A 56 -3.71 -1.47 -1.28
N THR A 57 -4.97 -1.07 -1.04
CA THR A 57 -5.67 -0.04 -1.78
C THR A 57 -6.06 1.11 -0.86
N GLN A 58 -6.30 2.29 -1.44
CA GLN A 58 -6.79 3.46 -0.72
C GLN A 58 -8.31 3.36 -0.48
N ARG A 59 -8.69 2.32 0.29
CA ARG A 59 -10.06 1.99 0.68
C ARG A 59 -10.25 2.19 2.17
N CYS A 60 -11.42 2.68 2.56
CA CYS A 60 -11.80 2.78 3.96
C CYS A 60 -12.40 1.46 4.44
N TYR A 61 -11.79 0.85 5.44
CA TYR A 61 -12.28 -0.38 6.06
C TYR A 61 -13.00 -0.02 7.37
N ASN A 62 -14.32 -0.12 7.35
CA ASN A 62 -15.17 0.08 8.51
C ASN A 62 -15.17 -1.19 9.37
N ILE A 63 -14.82 -1.03 10.65
CA ILE A 63 -14.70 -2.12 11.64
C ILE A 63 -15.67 -1.94 12.81
N TYR A 64 -16.54 -0.93 12.76
CA TYR A 64 -17.32 -0.49 13.91
C TYR A 64 -18.23 -1.59 14.49
N LYS A 65 -18.78 -2.46 13.63
CA LYS A 65 -19.73 -3.50 14.05
C LYS A 65 -19.09 -4.66 14.81
N CYS A 66 -17.85 -5.02 14.49
CA CYS A 66 -17.15 -6.18 15.04
C CYS A 66 -16.04 -5.83 16.03
N PHE A 67 -15.72 -4.54 16.17
CA PHE A 67 -14.70 -4.07 17.11
C PHE A 67 -15.05 -2.70 17.70
N GLY A 68 -16.04 -2.69 18.60
CA GLY A 68 -16.59 -1.46 19.20
C GLY A 68 -16.01 -1.06 20.57
N GLY A 69 -15.19 -1.92 21.19
CA GLY A 69 -14.64 -1.72 22.54
C GLY A 69 -13.40 -0.83 22.57
N PRO A 70 -12.85 -0.51 23.77
CA PRO A 70 -11.66 0.30 23.84
C PRO A 70 -10.48 -0.45 23.22
N ASN A 71 -9.90 0.14 22.18
CA ASN A 71 -8.70 -0.33 21.48
C ASN A 71 -7.49 0.31 22.15
N ARG A 72 -6.49 -0.52 22.48
CA ARG A 72 -5.23 -0.08 23.07
C ARG A 72 -4.18 0.21 22.01
N SER A 73 -4.04 -0.71 21.07
CA SER A 73 -2.99 -0.64 20.07
C SER A 73 -3.37 -1.38 18.80
N ALA A 74 -2.56 -1.16 17.77
CA ALA A 74 -2.58 -1.90 16.54
C ALA A 74 -1.18 -2.36 16.16
N THR A 75 -1.09 -3.46 15.43
CA THR A 75 0.11 -3.89 14.72
C THR A 75 -0.25 -4.18 13.27
N TRP A 76 0.70 -3.99 12.37
CA TRP A 76 0.56 -4.37 10.97
C TRP A 76 1.84 -5.01 10.48
N ASN A 77 1.70 -5.90 9.49
CA ASN A 77 2.83 -6.54 8.82
C ASN A 77 2.63 -6.52 7.30
N SER A 78 3.74 -6.49 6.57
CA SER A 78 3.79 -6.54 5.10
C SER A 78 3.01 -5.42 4.39
N VAL A 79 2.81 -4.28 5.06
CA VAL A 79 2.28 -3.08 4.42
C VAL A 79 3.23 -2.59 3.34
N LYS A 80 2.66 -2.03 2.27
CA LYS A 80 3.44 -1.45 1.17
C LYS A 80 4.38 -0.36 1.69
N SER A 81 5.66 -0.44 1.30
CA SER A 81 6.67 0.54 1.68
C SER A 81 6.23 1.96 1.31
N ARG A 82 6.54 2.93 2.20
CA ARG A 82 6.16 4.35 2.04
C ARG A 82 4.66 4.62 2.08
N THR A 83 3.87 3.72 2.65
CA THR A 83 2.45 3.98 2.96
C THR A 83 2.26 4.14 4.48
N ASN A 84 1.14 4.72 4.90
CA ASN A 84 0.81 4.82 6.32
C ASN A 84 -0.43 4.01 6.63
N VAL A 85 -0.45 3.36 7.79
CA VAL A 85 -1.67 2.74 8.33
C VAL A 85 -2.36 3.76 9.20
N VAL A 86 -3.59 4.14 8.85
CA VAL A 86 -4.31 5.21 9.52
C VAL A 86 -5.60 4.71 10.12
N PHE A 87 -5.82 5.01 11.38
CA PHE A 87 -7.02 4.65 12.13
C PHE A 87 -7.89 5.88 12.35
N TYR A 88 -9.19 5.70 12.28
CA TYR A 88 -10.18 6.76 12.38
C TYR A 88 -11.18 6.48 13.48
N SER A 89 -11.56 7.53 14.19
CA SER A 89 -12.62 7.46 15.21
C SER A 89 -14.04 7.52 14.61
N HIS A 90 -14.15 7.73 13.29
CA HIS A 90 -15.40 7.70 12.54
C HIS A 90 -15.44 6.49 11.58
N PRO A 91 -16.60 5.81 11.39
CA PRO A 91 -16.69 4.61 10.54
C PRO A 91 -16.42 4.84 9.05
N ASN A 92 -16.42 6.10 8.59
CA ASN A 92 -16.29 6.48 7.17
C ASN A 92 -14.90 7.05 6.84
N CYS A 93 -13.88 6.79 7.67
CA CYS A 93 -12.53 7.32 7.52
C CYS A 93 -12.46 8.86 7.42
N GLN A 94 -13.19 9.54 8.30
CA GLN A 94 -13.28 10.99 8.36
C GLN A 94 -12.97 11.52 9.76
N ALA A 95 -12.27 12.65 9.81
CA ALA A 95 -11.87 13.35 11.04
C ALA A 95 -11.05 12.50 12.02
N HIS A 96 -10.38 13.17 12.98
CA HIS A 96 -9.70 12.58 14.14
C HIS A 96 -9.05 11.22 13.88
N GLN A 97 -7.77 11.26 13.51
CA GLN A 97 -7.02 10.11 12.99
C GLN A 97 -5.74 9.85 13.77
N ALA A 98 -5.34 8.58 13.84
CA ALA A 98 -4.05 8.14 14.34
C ALA A 98 -3.23 7.56 13.18
N VAL A 99 -2.01 8.05 13.00
CA VAL A 99 -1.17 7.70 11.85
C VAL A 99 0.01 6.83 12.29
N GLY A 100 -0.01 5.56 11.90
CA GLY A 100 1.12 4.64 11.96
C GLY A 100 2.03 4.86 10.74
N LYS A 101 3.24 5.36 10.95
CA LYS A 101 4.08 5.89 9.88
C LYS A 101 4.91 4.83 9.16
N GLY A 102 4.78 4.78 7.84
CA GLY A 102 5.85 4.57 6.84
C GLY A 102 6.63 3.25 6.81
N THR A 103 6.41 2.32 7.74
CA THR A 103 7.14 1.05 7.82
C THR A 103 6.25 -0.11 7.37
N PRO A 104 6.81 -1.09 6.63
CA PRO A 104 6.07 -2.30 6.23
C PRO A 104 5.51 -3.08 7.41
N ASP A 105 6.27 -3.13 8.50
CA ASP A 105 5.87 -3.73 9.76
C ASP A 105 5.90 -2.65 10.84
N GLY A 106 4.91 -2.62 11.70
CA GLY A 106 4.84 -1.56 12.71
C GLY A 106 3.78 -1.80 13.77
N SER A 107 3.81 -0.89 14.74
CA SER A 107 2.85 -0.86 15.83
C SER A 107 2.50 0.57 16.21
N LEU A 108 1.32 0.74 16.78
CA LEU A 108 0.85 2.03 17.27
C LEU A 108 0.05 1.81 18.55
N TYR A 109 0.45 2.46 19.63
CA TYR A 109 -0.38 2.59 20.83
C TYR A 109 -1.22 3.85 20.70
N PHE A 110 -2.54 3.73 20.84
CA PHE A 110 -3.45 4.86 20.64
C PHE A 110 -3.27 5.94 21.72
N SER A 111 -2.82 5.55 22.92
CA SER A 111 -2.44 6.47 23.99
C SER A 111 -1.32 7.43 23.59
N ASP A 112 -0.32 6.93 22.86
CA ASP A 112 0.92 7.67 22.58
C ASP A 112 0.69 8.82 21.61
N VAL A 113 -0.42 8.77 20.87
CA VAL A 113 -0.84 9.76 19.88
C VAL A 113 -2.12 10.50 20.28
N ASN A 114 -2.55 10.40 21.55
CA ASN A 114 -3.77 11.02 22.08
C ASN A 114 -5.02 10.72 21.23
N PHE A 115 -5.08 9.52 20.62
CA PHE A 115 -6.22 9.10 19.83
C PHE A 115 -7.31 8.52 20.75
N PRO A 116 -8.59 8.80 20.50
CA PRO A 116 -9.68 8.16 21.24
C PRO A 116 -9.47 6.65 21.21
N GLN A 117 -9.63 5.97 22.35
CA GLN A 117 -9.42 4.53 22.43
C GLN A 117 -10.48 3.73 21.66
N VAL A 118 -11.14 4.26 20.62
CA VAL A 118 -12.13 3.53 19.81
C VAL A 118 -11.86 3.85 18.35
N ALA A 119 -11.07 3.01 17.70
CA ALA A 119 -10.94 3.01 16.24
C ALA A 119 -12.19 2.36 15.66
N LYS A 120 -12.85 3.04 14.74
CA LYS A 120 -14.06 2.58 14.04
C LYS A 120 -13.81 2.24 12.58
N ALA A 121 -12.70 2.72 12.02
CA ALA A 121 -12.26 2.39 10.68
C ALA A 121 -10.73 2.49 10.57
N PHE A 122 -10.18 1.88 9.53
CA PHE A 122 -8.78 2.09 9.13
C PHE A 122 -8.65 2.25 7.61
N MET A 123 -7.57 2.87 7.17
CA MET A 123 -7.23 3.03 5.75
C MET A 123 -5.72 3.00 5.57
N ILE A 124 -5.28 2.50 4.42
CA ILE A 124 -3.89 2.61 4.00
C ILE A 124 -3.71 3.85 3.12
N TRP A 125 -2.88 4.77 3.58
CA TRP A 125 -2.54 5.99 2.85
C TRP A 125 -1.38 5.71 1.91
N GLU A 126 -1.71 5.33 0.69
CA GLU A 126 -0.72 5.14 -0.37
C GLU A 126 -0.41 6.45 -1.11
N SER A 127 -1.43 7.10 -1.65
CA SER A 127 -1.30 8.29 -2.51
C SER A 127 -1.88 9.56 -1.88
N GLY A 128 -2.54 9.46 -0.74
CA GLY A 128 -3.31 10.55 -0.14
C GLY A 128 -4.17 10.12 1.06
N GLN A 129 -4.96 11.07 1.57
CA GLN A 129 -5.73 10.95 2.83
C GLN A 129 -7.22 10.65 2.63
N TYR A 130 -7.66 10.46 1.38
CA TYR A 130 -9.06 10.23 1.04
C TYR A 130 -9.26 8.82 0.51
N ALA A 131 -10.37 8.19 0.86
CA ALA A 131 -10.74 6.88 0.31
C ALA A 131 -11.18 7.04 -1.15
N THR A 132 -10.33 6.63 -2.08
CA THR A 132 -10.64 6.65 -3.53
C THR A 132 -11.27 5.36 -4.00
N ASN A 133 -11.05 4.25 -3.28
CA ASN A 133 -11.59 2.93 -3.58
C ASN A 133 -12.81 2.55 -2.72
N GLY A 134 -13.54 3.57 -2.24
CA GLY A 134 -14.80 3.40 -1.51
C GLY A 134 -14.66 3.06 -0.03
N ILE A 135 -15.77 2.65 0.57
CA ILE A 135 -15.89 2.21 1.97
C ILE A 135 -16.38 0.76 1.95
N GLU A 136 -15.72 -0.10 2.72
CA GLU A 136 -16.03 -1.52 2.86
C GLU A 136 -16.25 -1.84 4.35
N ASP A 137 -17.33 -2.54 4.65
CA ASP A 137 -17.58 -3.11 5.98
C ASP A 137 -16.87 -4.46 6.03
N VAL A 138 -15.82 -4.57 6.84
CA VAL A 138 -15.00 -5.80 6.98
C VAL A 138 -15.38 -6.60 8.23
N CYS A 139 -16.48 -6.19 8.84
CA CYS A 139 -17.28 -6.99 9.73
C CYS A 139 -18.42 -7.65 8.92
#